data_AF-A0A8E2EMG3-F1
#
_entry.id   AF-A0A8E2EMG3-F1
#
_cell.length_a   1.000
_cell.length_b   1.000
_cell.length_c   1.000
_cell.angle_alpha   90.00
_cell.angle_beta   90.00
_cell.angle_gamma   90.00
#
_symmetry.space_group_name_H-M   'P 1'
#
loop_
_entity.id
_entity.type
_entity.pdbx_description
1 polymer ?
#
loop_
_entity_poly.entity_id
_entity_poly.type
_entity_poly.pdbx_seq_one_letter_code
_entity_poly.pdbx_strand_id
1 'polypeptide(L)'
;MDTSLTPTDLFSPSKARQQRAQAQDWAQIESWLRYKYAGRSIPTFERNEETLKALRALALANERADEERSLIERVEQDALKELQETDINPADAKILNTITSNLTPEGQRSLDALASTAIALETPNTDPETLAHTLIQHTTTASTLSNQLNHLQTLQSYLNTQLSSLRSDLQSLQSPAFTTPSSLPRQTTDWSRQTRLLRSKMREYEDKLATLPPPTPSSSITSIKPSDLASAAGLASLVEKERELVVLRERVEKLEEEVAQFRHLPTDKEAARKEVRKREVELDGLRRARDGLFEGLMEK
;
A
#
# COMPACT_ATOMS: atom_id res chain seq x y z
N MET A 1 26.67 21.47 -0.82
CA MET A 1 26.12 21.45 0.56
C MET A 1 27.12 20.61 1.33
N ASP A 2 28.19 21.29 1.73
CA ASP A 2 29.48 20.68 1.98
C ASP A 2 29.58 20.43 3.48
N THR A 3 29.54 19.16 3.87
CA THR A 3 29.78 18.75 5.25
C THR A 3 31.28 18.87 5.51
N SER A 4 31.70 20.04 5.98
CA SER A 4 33.05 20.29 6.47
C SER A 4 33.33 19.39 7.69
N LEU A 5 33.94 18.23 7.45
CA LEU A 5 34.54 17.38 8.46
C LEU A 5 35.68 18.15 9.13
N THR A 6 35.46 18.63 10.34
CA THR A 6 36.50 19.28 11.13
C THR A 6 37.45 18.22 11.71
N PRO A 7 38.77 18.48 11.80
CA PRO A 7 39.77 17.54 12.33
C PRO A 7 39.52 17.11 13.77
N THR A 8 38.73 17.86 14.53
CA THR A 8 38.34 17.55 15.92
C THR A 8 37.28 16.47 16.02
N ASP A 9 36.48 16.22 14.97
CA ASP A 9 35.54 15.08 14.91
C ASP A 9 36.25 13.74 14.58
N LEU A 10 37.48 13.81 14.06
CA LEU A 10 38.36 12.66 13.79
C LEU A 10 39.06 12.11 15.05
N PHE A 11 39.05 12.84 16.18
CA PHE A 11 39.81 12.50 17.38
C PHE A 11 38.99 12.57 18.67
N SER A 12 37.77 12.02 18.68
CA SER A 12 37.21 11.54 19.94
C SER A 12 37.62 10.07 20.14
N PRO A 13 38.47 9.74 21.14
CA PRO A 13 38.88 8.36 21.42
C PRO A 13 37.70 7.39 21.57
N SER A 14 36.54 7.91 21.99
CA SER A 14 35.29 7.15 22.09
C SER A 14 34.73 6.77 20.71
N LYS A 15 34.60 7.73 19.77
CA LYS A 15 34.12 7.46 18.39
C LYS A 15 35.09 6.55 17.64
N ALA A 16 36.40 6.76 17.78
CA ALA A 16 37.41 5.92 17.14
C ALA A 16 37.39 4.47 17.69
N ARG A 17 37.12 4.29 18.99
CA ARG A 17 36.96 2.95 19.58
C ARG A 17 35.68 2.26 19.10
N GLN A 18 34.58 2.99 18.98
CA GLN A 18 33.33 2.46 18.42
C GLN A 18 33.48 2.03 16.96
N GLN A 19 34.13 2.84 16.12
CA GLN A 19 34.40 2.48 14.72
C GLN A 19 35.31 1.25 14.60
N ARG A 20 36.32 1.12 15.46
CA ARG A 20 37.18 -0.08 15.50
C ARG A 20 36.39 -1.33 15.93
N ALA A 21 35.53 -1.21 16.94
CA ALA A 21 34.67 -2.31 17.37
C ALA A 21 33.69 -2.73 16.27
N GLN A 22 33.04 -1.77 15.61
CA GLN A 22 32.15 -2.05 14.47
C GLN A 22 32.91 -2.68 13.30
N ALA A 23 34.14 -2.23 13.00
CA ALA A 23 34.96 -2.83 11.95
C ALA A 23 35.37 -4.27 12.29
N GLN A 24 35.65 -4.58 13.56
CA GLN A 24 35.91 -5.94 14.03
C GLN A 24 34.68 -6.83 13.90
N ASP A 25 33.50 -6.33 14.32
CA ASP A 25 32.23 -7.04 14.17
C ASP A 25 31.92 -7.34 12.70
N TRP A 26 32.16 -6.38 11.79
CA TRP A 26 32.03 -6.59 10.35
C TRP A 26 33.01 -7.64 9.80
N ALA A 27 34.26 -7.64 10.27
CA ALA A 27 35.25 -8.63 9.86
C ALA A 27 34.86 -10.05 10.30
N GLN A 28 34.28 -10.20 11.49
CA GLN A 28 33.74 -11.48 11.99
C GLN A 28 32.55 -11.94 11.16
N ILE A 29 31.61 -11.05 10.81
CA ILE A 29 30.48 -11.37 9.94
C ILE A 29 30.98 -11.76 8.55
N GLU A 30 31.99 -11.08 8.01
CA GLU A 30 32.52 -11.38 6.68
C GLU A 30 33.23 -12.73 6.65
N SER A 31 34.01 -13.10 7.67
CA SER A 31 34.61 -14.44 7.76
C SER A 31 33.54 -15.52 7.88
N TRP A 32 32.50 -15.30 8.68
CA TRP A 32 31.37 -16.21 8.82
C TRP A 32 30.56 -16.35 7.52
N LEU A 33 30.30 -15.26 6.79
CA LEU A 33 29.64 -15.31 5.47
C LEU A 33 30.52 -16.06 4.47
N ARG A 34 31.83 -15.81 4.42
CA ARG A 34 32.76 -16.55 3.55
C ARG A 34 32.72 -18.05 3.82
N TYR A 35 32.66 -18.44 5.08
CA TYR A 35 32.48 -19.83 5.50
C TYR A 35 31.14 -20.40 5.00
N LYS A 36 30.01 -19.73 5.29
CA LYS A 36 28.67 -20.23 4.89
C LYS A 36 28.45 -20.26 3.37
N TYR A 37 29.09 -19.38 2.60
CA TYR A 37 29.03 -19.37 1.14
C TYR A 37 30.07 -20.28 0.46
N ALA A 38 30.96 -20.94 1.21
CA ALA A 38 31.96 -21.90 0.70
C ALA A 38 32.71 -21.41 -0.56
N GLY A 39 33.12 -20.14 -0.56
CA GLY A 39 33.83 -19.52 -1.70
C GLY A 39 32.93 -19.00 -2.84
N ARG A 40 31.60 -19.07 -2.74
CA ARG A 40 30.68 -18.36 -3.65
C ARG A 40 30.69 -16.86 -3.33
N SER A 41 30.40 -16.03 -4.34
CA SER A 41 30.32 -14.58 -4.15
C SER A 41 29.19 -14.23 -3.18
N ILE A 42 29.54 -13.51 -2.11
CA ILE A 42 28.57 -12.99 -1.16
C ILE A 42 27.70 -11.95 -1.89
N PRO A 43 26.36 -12.06 -1.85
CA PRO A 43 25.49 -11.06 -2.43
C PRO A 43 25.77 -9.66 -1.87
N THR A 44 25.68 -8.62 -2.70
CA THR A 44 25.85 -7.24 -2.23
C THR A 44 24.67 -6.86 -1.34
N PHE A 45 24.97 -6.34 -0.15
CA PHE A 45 23.96 -5.84 0.78
C PHE A 45 24.40 -4.49 1.36
N GLU A 46 23.43 -3.75 1.89
CA GLU A 46 23.68 -2.46 2.52
C GLU A 46 24.36 -2.66 3.88
N ARG A 47 25.49 -2.00 4.11
CA ARG A 47 26.19 -2.03 5.40
C ARG A 47 25.63 -0.96 6.33
N ASN A 48 24.55 -1.31 7.03
CA ASN A 48 23.92 -0.48 8.05
C ASN A 48 24.04 -1.15 9.45
N GLU A 49 23.92 -0.38 10.54
CA GLU A 49 23.96 -0.90 11.92
C GLU A 49 22.86 -1.95 12.17
N GLU A 50 21.68 -1.74 11.60
CA GLU A 50 20.58 -2.72 11.66
C GLU A 50 20.95 -4.04 10.99
N THR A 51 21.63 -3.97 9.83
CA THR A 51 22.09 -5.17 9.12
C THR A 51 23.20 -5.90 9.88
N LEU A 52 24.12 -5.18 10.53
CA LEU A 52 25.14 -5.78 11.39
C LEU A 52 24.48 -6.50 12.57
N LYS A 53 23.50 -5.86 13.22
CA LYS A 53 22.76 -6.45 14.35
C LYS A 53 22.02 -7.71 13.91
N ALA A 54 21.33 -7.67 12.77
CA ALA A 54 20.61 -8.82 12.22
C ALA A 54 21.55 -9.97 11.84
N LEU A 55 22.64 -9.68 11.12
CA LEU A 55 23.64 -10.68 10.71
C LEU A 55 24.35 -11.30 11.91
N ARG A 56 24.66 -10.51 12.94
CA ARG A 56 25.24 -11.02 14.20
C ARG A 56 24.28 -11.94 14.94
N ALA A 57 23.01 -11.55 15.03
CA ALA A 57 21.99 -12.41 15.65
C ALA A 57 21.84 -13.73 14.88
N LEU A 58 21.87 -13.69 13.55
CA LEU A 58 21.81 -14.88 12.70
C LEU A 58 23.07 -15.76 12.85
N ALA A 59 24.25 -15.14 12.91
CA ALA A 59 25.51 -15.86 13.14
C ALA A 59 25.50 -16.60 14.47
N LEU A 60 25.09 -15.94 15.55
CA LEU A 60 24.97 -16.53 16.89
C LEU A 60 23.89 -17.63 16.93
N ALA A 61 22.75 -17.43 16.26
CA ALA A 61 21.70 -18.45 16.17
C ALA A 61 22.19 -19.69 15.41
N ASN A 62 22.95 -19.50 14.34
CA ASN A 62 23.57 -20.61 13.60
C ASN A 62 24.63 -21.32 14.43
N GLU A 63 25.50 -20.60 15.12
CA GLU A 63 26.51 -21.20 16.00
C GLU A 63 25.86 -22.03 17.10
N ARG A 64 24.82 -21.49 17.75
CA ARG A 64 24.03 -22.23 18.74
C ARG A 64 23.37 -23.48 18.14
N ALA A 65 22.81 -23.39 16.94
CA ALA A 65 22.22 -24.56 16.27
C ALA A 65 23.27 -25.61 15.91
N ASP A 66 24.45 -25.18 15.45
CA ASP A 66 25.58 -26.04 15.14
C ASP A 66 26.11 -26.73 16.44
N GLU A 67 26.17 -26.00 17.56
CA GLU A 67 26.51 -26.55 18.89
C GLU A 67 25.47 -27.55 19.39
N GLU A 68 24.18 -27.21 19.36
CA GLU A 68 23.09 -28.09 19.76
C GLU A 68 23.11 -29.40 18.96
N ARG A 69 23.36 -29.32 17.64
CA ARG A 69 23.53 -30.50 16.79
C ARG A 69 24.73 -31.34 17.20
N SER A 70 25.87 -30.72 17.51
CA SER A 70 27.06 -31.44 17.95
C SER A 70 26.86 -32.15 19.30
N LEU A 71 26.06 -31.57 20.20
CA LEU A 71 25.70 -32.18 21.48
C LEU A 71 24.80 -33.39 21.28
N ILE A 72 23.78 -33.28 20.42
CA ILE A 72 22.89 -34.41 20.08
C ILE A 72 23.71 -35.55 19.48
N GLU A 73 24.57 -35.27 18.50
CA GLU A 73 25.42 -36.29 17.87
C GLU A 73 26.33 -36.99 18.89
N ARG A 74 26.90 -36.24 19.83
CA ARG A 74 27.74 -36.82 20.89
C ARG A 74 26.93 -37.72 21.83
N VAL A 75 25.74 -37.28 22.23
CA VAL A 75 24.83 -38.07 23.08
C VAL A 75 24.42 -39.36 22.36
N GLU A 76 24.09 -39.28 21.07
CA GLU A 76 23.77 -40.45 20.24
C GLU A 76 24.95 -41.41 20.14
N GLN A 77 26.16 -40.91 19.88
CA GLN A 77 27.36 -41.74 19.83
C GLN A 77 27.66 -42.42 21.17
N ASP A 78 27.51 -41.71 22.29
CA ASP A 78 27.77 -42.27 23.61
C ASP A 78 26.68 -43.29 24.00
N ALA A 79 25.40 -43.04 23.67
CA ALA A 79 24.31 -44.00 23.85
C ALA A 79 24.51 -45.27 22.99
N LEU A 80 25.02 -45.13 21.75
CA LEU A 80 25.35 -46.28 20.90
C LEU A 80 26.50 -47.11 21.46
N LYS A 81 27.52 -46.48 22.05
CA LYS A 81 28.61 -47.20 22.72
C LYS A 81 28.09 -47.97 23.94
N GLU A 82 27.27 -47.34 24.78
CA GLU A 82 26.68 -48.00 25.95
C GLU A 82 25.84 -49.22 25.53
N LEU A 83 25.05 -49.10 24.46
CA LEU A 83 24.28 -50.23 23.92
C LEU A 83 25.20 -51.36 23.41
N GLN A 84 26.32 -51.03 22.77
CA GLN A 84 27.29 -52.03 22.30
C GLN A 84 28.06 -52.70 23.44
N GLU A 85 28.26 -52.01 24.56
CA GLU A 85 28.95 -52.51 25.76
C GLU A 85 28.05 -53.36 26.66
N THR A 86 26.72 -53.39 26.42
CA THR A 86 25.84 -54.31 27.15
C THR A 86 26.13 -55.77 26.80
N ASP A 87 26.82 -56.46 27.71
CA ASP A 87 27.11 -57.90 27.59
C ASP A 87 25.81 -58.71 27.61
N ILE A 88 25.42 -59.22 26.44
CA ILE A 88 24.31 -60.16 26.31
C ILE A 88 24.71 -61.46 27.00
N ASN A 89 23.99 -61.83 28.05
CA ASN A 89 24.23 -63.10 28.75
C ASN A 89 24.13 -64.26 27.74
N PRO A 90 25.15 -65.13 27.61
CA PRO A 90 25.15 -66.21 26.62
C PRO A 90 24.00 -67.22 26.83
N ALA A 91 23.41 -67.27 28.02
CA ALA A 91 22.19 -68.05 28.28
C ALA A 91 20.96 -67.45 27.57
N ASP A 92 20.79 -66.13 27.59
CA ASP A 92 19.67 -65.44 26.99
C ASP A 92 19.72 -65.50 25.46
N ALA A 93 20.93 -65.43 24.88
CA ALA A 93 21.15 -65.63 23.45
C ALA A 93 20.72 -67.03 22.98
N LYS A 94 20.96 -68.07 23.80
CA LYS A 94 20.52 -69.44 23.48
C LYS A 94 19.00 -69.56 23.54
N ILE A 95 18.38 -68.99 24.57
CA ILE A 95 16.92 -68.99 24.73
C ILE A 95 16.26 -68.26 23.56
N LEU A 96 16.74 -67.05 23.22
CA LEU A 96 16.26 -66.29 22.06
C LEU A 96 16.35 -67.12 20.79
N ASN A 97 17.51 -67.69 20.47
CA ASN A 97 17.68 -68.53 19.28
C ASN A 97 16.70 -69.72 19.24
N THR A 98 16.44 -70.37 20.38
CA THR A 98 15.46 -71.46 20.43
C THR A 98 14.03 -70.96 20.18
N ILE A 99 13.65 -69.80 20.71
CA ILE A 99 12.33 -69.20 20.47
C ILE A 99 12.19 -68.79 19.01
N THR A 100 13.22 -68.15 18.43
CA THR A 100 13.22 -67.74 17.02
C THR A 100 13.11 -68.94 16.09
N SER A 101 13.78 -70.06 16.40
CA SER A 101 13.71 -71.28 15.58
C SER A 101 12.36 -72.01 15.63
N ASN A 102 11.57 -71.78 16.68
CA ASN A 102 10.26 -72.43 16.88
C ASN A 102 9.09 -71.50 16.49
N LEU A 103 9.37 -70.30 15.98
CA LEU A 103 8.35 -69.35 15.59
C LEU A 103 7.66 -69.78 14.28
N THR A 104 6.35 -69.55 14.19
CA THR A 104 5.61 -69.73 12.93
C THR A 104 6.03 -68.64 11.93
N PRO A 105 5.90 -68.89 10.60
CA PRO A 105 6.22 -67.88 9.59
C PRO A 105 5.34 -66.62 9.72
N GLU A 106 4.12 -66.75 10.24
CA GLU A 106 3.25 -65.62 10.54
C GLU A 106 3.75 -64.83 11.77
N GLY A 107 4.17 -65.52 12.82
CA GLY A 107 4.78 -64.90 14.00
C GLY A 107 6.02 -64.10 13.64
N GLN A 108 6.89 -64.65 12.77
CA GLN A 108 8.10 -63.97 12.33
C GLN A 108 7.76 -62.67 11.56
N ARG A 109 6.83 -62.73 10.60
CA ARG A 109 6.37 -61.52 9.88
C ARG A 109 5.75 -60.48 10.80
N SER A 110 5.00 -60.90 11.82
CA SER A 110 4.38 -59.97 12.77
C SER A 110 5.42 -59.25 13.63
N LEU A 111 6.47 -59.96 14.08
CA LEU A 111 7.57 -59.36 14.82
C LEU A 111 8.44 -58.46 13.94
N ASP A 112 8.73 -58.87 12.70
CA ASP A 112 9.45 -58.04 11.74
C ASP A 112 8.65 -56.76 11.42
N ALA A 113 7.34 -56.88 11.22
CA ALA A 113 6.46 -55.73 11.03
C ALA A 113 6.49 -54.80 12.25
N LEU A 114 6.35 -55.35 13.47
CA LEU A 114 6.37 -54.58 14.70
C LEU A 114 7.73 -53.86 14.90
N ALA A 115 8.84 -54.56 14.69
CA ALA A 115 10.18 -53.99 14.76
C ALA A 115 10.35 -52.88 13.71
N SER A 116 9.90 -53.12 12.49
CA SER A 116 9.96 -52.11 11.42
C SER A 116 9.12 -50.87 11.74
N THR A 117 7.94 -51.02 12.36
CA THR A 117 7.12 -49.88 12.76
C THR A 117 7.72 -49.13 13.94
N ALA A 118 8.32 -49.84 14.91
CA ALA A 118 8.99 -49.22 16.04
C ALA A 118 10.22 -48.42 15.59
N ILE A 119 10.99 -48.94 14.63
CA ILE A 119 12.12 -48.24 14.01
C ILE A 119 11.62 -47.03 13.21
N ALA A 120 10.58 -47.19 12.39
CA ALA A 120 10.04 -46.11 11.57
C ALA A 120 9.41 -44.97 12.39
N LEU A 121 8.88 -45.28 13.59
CA LEU A 121 8.34 -44.31 14.53
C LEU A 121 9.38 -43.82 15.56
N GLU A 122 10.63 -44.27 15.43
CA GLU A 122 11.75 -43.93 16.33
C GLU A 122 11.41 -44.15 17.82
N THR A 123 10.65 -45.21 18.12
CA THR A 123 10.21 -45.50 19.49
C THR A 123 11.21 -46.40 20.22
N PRO A 124 11.54 -46.11 21.49
CA PRO A 124 12.48 -46.93 22.27
C PRO A 124 11.89 -48.26 22.75
N ASN A 125 10.56 -48.40 22.77
CA ASN A 125 9.88 -49.63 23.17
C ASN A 125 8.77 -50.00 22.19
N THR A 126 8.49 -51.30 22.10
CA THR A 126 7.48 -51.92 21.25
C THR A 126 6.08 -51.92 21.88
N ASP A 127 5.85 -51.13 22.93
CA ASP A 127 4.53 -51.06 23.58
C ASP A 127 3.49 -50.49 22.59
N PRO A 128 2.31 -51.10 22.48
CA PRO A 128 1.29 -50.65 21.53
C PRO A 128 0.79 -49.24 21.86
N GLU A 129 0.77 -48.85 23.13
CA GLU A 129 0.35 -47.51 23.56
C GLU A 129 1.35 -46.42 23.13
N THR A 130 2.66 -46.67 23.27
CA THR A 130 3.70 -45.71 22.84
C THR A 130 3.72 -45.56 21.32
N LEU A 131 3.58 -46.67 20.59
CA LEU A 131 3.45 -46.66 19.12
C LEU A 131 2.19 -45.90 18.67
N ALA A 132 1.05 -46.11 19.34
CA ALA A 132 -0.19 -45.40 19.02
C ALA A 132 -0.07 -43.89 19.29
N HIS A 133 0.50 -43.50 20.44
CA HIS A 133 0.69 -42.09 20.78
C HIS A 133 1.62 -41.37 19.81
N THR A 134 2.76 -41.98 19.45
CA THR A 134 3.71 -41.41 18.50
C THR A 134 3.10 -41.31 17.09
N LEU A 135 2.33 -42.31 16.66
CA LEU A 135 1.61 -42.27 15.39
C LEU A 135 0.57 -41.14 15.37
N ILE A 136 -0.24 -41.00 16.43
CA ILE A 136 -1.22 -39.90 16.56
C ILE A 136 -0.51 -38.55 16.55
N GLN A 137 0.59 -38.42 17.29
CA GLN A 137 1.39 -37.20 17.34
C GLN A 137 1.93 -36.86 15.95
N HIS A 138 2.56 -37.80 15.26
CA HIS A 138 3.11 -37.60 13.92
C HIS A 138 2.02 -37.26 12.89
N THR A 139 0.87 -37.92 12.98
CA THR A 139 -0.27 -37.62 12.10
C THR A 139 -0.83 -36.23 12.37
N THR A 140 -0.93 -35.85 13.64
CA THR A 140 -1.39 -34.51 14.05
C THR A 140 -0.41 -33.45 13.55
N THR A 141 0.89 -33.60 13.79
CA THR A 141 1.92 -32.65 13.33
C THR A 141 1.98 -32.56 11.80
N ALA A 142 1.89 -33.68 11.09
CA ALA A 142 1.84 -33.67 9.62
C ALA A 142 0.62 -32.90 9.09
N SER A 143 -0.55 -33.10 9.71
CA SER A 143 -1.77 -32.39 9.33
C SER A 143 -1.69 -30.89 9.65
N THR A 144 -1.13 -30.49 10.80
CA THR A 144 -1.00 -29.07 11.17
C THR A 144 -0.01 -28.37 10.27
N LEU A 145 1.13 -28.99 9.95
CA LEU A 145 2.11 -28.44 9.00
C LEU A 145 1.53 -28.32 7.59
N SER A 146 0.77 -29.32 7.12
CA SER A 146 0.07 -29.25 5.83
C SER A 146 -0.93 -28.09 5.79
N ASN A 147 -1.72 -27.92 6.84
CA ASN A 147 -2.67 -26.81 6.96
C ASN A 147 -1.97 -25.45 6.99
N GLN A 148 -0.86 -25.34 7.73
CA GLN A 148 -0.05 -24.12 7.78
C GLN A 148 0.55 -23.79 6.41
N LEU A 149 1.04 -24.78 5.68
CA LEU A 149 1.60 -24.61 4.34
C LEU A 149 0.53 -24.11 3.37
N ASN A 150 -0.67 -24.70 3.38
CA ASN A 150 -1.80 -24.22 2.58
C ASN A 150 -2.18 -22.78 2.94
N HIS A 151 -2.17 -22.44 4.22
CA HIS A 151 -2.42 -21.07 4.66
C HIS A 151 -1.34 -20.09 4.16
N LEU A 152 -0.06 -20.46 4.24
CA LEU A 152 1.02 -19.62 3.71
C LEU A 152 0.93 -19.45 2.19
N GLN A 153 0.55 -20.49 1.45
CA GLN A 153 0.34 -20.39 0.00
C GLN A 153 -0.81 -19.46 -0.37
N THR A 154 -1.93 -19.53 0.37
CA THR A 154 -3.05 -18.61 0.18
C THR A 154 -2.66 -17.16 0.51
N LEU A 155 -1.92 -16.94 1.60
CA LEU A 155 -1.39 -15.61 1.93
C LEU A 155 -0.41 -15.10 0.87
N GLN A 156 0.49 -15.96 0.38
CA GLN A 156 1.46 -15.61 -0.65
C GLN A 156 0.76 -15.21 -1.96
N SER A 157 -0.24 -15.99 -2.39
CA SER A 157 -1.02 -15.64 -3.59
C SER A 157 -1.76 -14.32 -3.39
N TYR A 158 -2.37 -14.08 -2.23
CA TYR A 158 -3.00 -12.80 -1.89
C TYR A 158 -2.01 -11.64 -1.91
N LEU A 159 -0.83 -11.77 -1.30
CA LEU A 159 0.18 -10.71 -1.32
C LEU A 159 0.67 -10.44 -2.75
N ASN A 160 0.83 -11.47 -3.58
CA ASN A 160 1.21 -11.29 -4.98
C ASN A 160 0.12 -10.56 -5.78
N THR A 161 -1.16 -10.87 -5.58
CA THR A 161 -2.25 -10.14 -6.24
C THR A 161 -2.31 -8.69 -5.78
N GLN A 162 -2.20 -8.43 -4.48
CA GLN A 162 -2.12 -7.07 -3.95
C GLN A 162 -0.94 -6.29 -4.52
N LEU A 163 0.26 -6.90 -4.55
CA LEU A 163 1.45 -6.27 -5.13
C LEU A 163 1.24 -5.94 -6.62
N SER A 164 0.63 -6.86 -7.38
CA SER A 164 0.30 -6.61 -8.79
C SER A 164 -0.70 -5.47 -8.96
N SER A 165 -1.72 -5.38 -8.09
CA SER A 165 -2.69 -4.27 -8.07
C SER A 165 -2.00 -2.95 -7.77
N LEU A 166 -1.22 -2.88 -6.69
CA LEU A 166 -0.49 -1.67 -6.32
C LEU A 166 0.47 -1.23 -7.43
N ARG A 167 1.13 -2.16 -8.12
CA ARG A 167 1.98 -1.84 -9.28
C ARG A 167 1.17 -1.26 -10.43
N SER A 168 0.00 -1.83 -10.74
CA SER A 168 -0.91 -1.30 -11.74
C SER A 168 -1.39 0.11 -11.37
N ASP A 169 -1.76 0.32 -10.12
CA ASP A 169 -2.20 1.63 -9.62
C ASP A 169 -1.06 2.66 -9.69
N LEU A 170 0.16 2.29 -9.28
CA LEU A 170 1.34 3.14 -9.40
C LEU A 170 1.60 3.50 -10.87
N GLN A 171 1.53 2.53 -11.79
CA GLN A 171 1.67 2.77 -13.21
C GLN A 171 0.57 3.71 -13.75
N SER A 172 -0.66 3.59 -13.25
CA SER A 172 -1.76 4.50 -13.60
C SER A 172 -1.50 5.93 -13.10
N LEU A 173 -0.92 6.10 -11.91
CA LEU A 173 -0.56 7.40 -11.34
C LEU A 173 0.69 8.00 -12.00
N GLN A 174 1.58 7.17 -12.52
CA GLN A 174 2.71 7.61 -13.36
C GLN A 174 2.32 7.87 -14.81
N SER A 175 1.06 7.61 -15.19
CA SER A 175 0.59 7.87 -16.54
C SER A 175 0.68 9.37 -16.87
N PRO A 176 0.85 9.73 -18.16
CA PRO A 176 1.00 11.12 -18.57
C PRO A 176 -0.21 12.01 -18.23
N ALA A 177 -1.34 11.42 -17.83
CA ALA A 177 -2.52 12.14 -17.35
C ALA A 177 -2.30 12.84 -16.00
N PHE A 178 -1.42 12.31 -15.14
CA PHE A 178 -1.11 12.87 -13.82
C PHE A 178 0.27 13.55 -13.75
N THR A 179 1.07 13.48 -14.81
CA THR A 179 2.30 14.26 -14.92
C THR A 179 1.99 15.70 -15.31
N THR A 180 2.63 16.67 -14.67
CA THR A 180 2.49 18.07 -15.07
C THR A 180 3.01 18.25 -16.50
N PRO A 181 2.19 18.76 -17.43
CA PRO A 181 2.67 19.02 -18.79
C PRO A 181 3.89 19.94 -18.74
N SER A 182 4.98 19.55 -19.40
CA SER A 182 6.25 20.28 -19.37
C SER A 182 6.15 21.70 -19.94
N SER A 183 5.08 22.01 -20.68
CA SER A 183 4.74 23.34 -21.18
C SER A 183 4.12 24.28 -20.15
N LEU A 184 3.54 23.75 -19.06
CA LEU A 184 2.74 24.51 -18.09
C LEU A 184 3.56 25.54 -17.29
N PRO A 185 4.79 25.24 -16.82
CA PRO A 185 5.66 26.24 -16.19
C PRO A 185 6.02 27.38 -17.16
N ARG A 186 6.36 27.04 -18.40
CA ARG A 186 6.69 28.02 -19.45
C ARG A 186 5.49 28.91 -19.76
N GLN A 187 4.32 28.32 -19.98
CA GLN A 187 3.07 29.08 -20.17
C GLN A 187 2.79 29.96 -18.96
N THR A 188 2.89 29.46 -17.73
CA THR A 188 2.66 30.28 -16.52
C THR A 188 3.59 31.50 -16.48
N THR A 189 4.86 31.34 -16.84
CA THR A 189 5.78 32.47 -16.92
C THR A 189 5.40 33.47 -18.03
N ASP A 190 4.99 32.99 -19.21
CA ASP A 190 4.56 33.85 -20.31
C ASP A 190 3.28 34.61 -19.98
N TRP A 191 2.29 33.95 -19.38
CA TRP A 191 1.05 34.55 -18.91
C TRP A 191 1.31 35.57 -17.79
N SER A 192 2.25 35.29 -16.88
CA SER A 192 2.65 36.25 -15.84
C SER A 192 3.29 37.52 -16.42
N ARG A 193 4.11 37.38 -17.48
CA ARG A 193 4.73 38.51 -18.19
C ARG A 193 3.68 39.32 -18.93
N GLN A 194 2.78 38.65 -19.66
CA GLN A 194 1.66 39.30 -20.35
C GLN A 194 0.75 40.04 -19.37
N THR A 195 0.45 39.43 -18.22
CA THR A 195 -0.36 40.07 -17.17
C THR A 195 0.33 41.33 -16.62
N ARG A 196 1.64 41.30 -16.38
CA ARG A 196 2.40 42.49 -15.96
C ARG A 196 2.38 43.59 -17.01
N LEU A 197 2.56 43.23 -18.28
CA LEU A 197 2.48 44.17 -19.40
C LEU A 197 1.09 44.80 -19.51
N LEU A 198 0.03 43.99 -19.41
CA LEU A 198 -1.35 44.47 -19.43
C LEU A 198 -1.64 45.38 -18.24
N ARG A 199 -1.16 45.07 -17.03
CA ARG A 199 -1.28 45.97 -15.87
C ARG A 199 -0.57 47.31 -16.08
N SER A 200 0.63 47.30 -16.68
CA SER A 200 1.32 48.54 -17.05
C SER A 200 0.50 49.36 -18.03
N LYS A 201 -0.02 48.72 -19.09
CA LYS A 201 -0.87 49.38 -20.07
C LYS A 201 -2.18 49.89 -19.46
N MET A 202 -2.81 49.12 -18.58
CA MET A 202 -4.01 49.57 -17.86
C MET A 202 -3.71 50.84 -17.07
N ARG A 203 -2.61 50.88 -16.33
CA ARG A 203 -2.16 52.08 -15.62
C ARG A 203 -1.87 53.24 -16.56
N GLU A 204 -1.23 52.99 -17.70
CA GLU A 204 -1.02 54.03 -18.73
C GLU A 204 -2.34 54.55 -19.31
N TYR A 205 -3.35 53.69 -19.48
CA TYR A 205 -4.69 54.10 -19.92
C TYR A 205 -5.46 54.82 -18.83
N GLU A 206 -5.33 54.42 -17.56
CA GLU A 206 -5.87 55.12 -16.40
C GLU A 206 -5.23 56.49 -16.24
N ASP A 207 -3.91 56.60 -16.37
CA ASP A 207 -3.17 57.86 -16.36
C ASP A 207 -3.59 58.74 -17.55
N LYS A 208 -3.73 58.16 -18.76
CA LYS A 208 -4.27 58.89 -19.91
C LYS A 208 -5.70 59.38 -19.64
N LEU A 209 -6.56 58.56 -19.05
CA LEU A 209 -7.92 58.92 -18.68
C LEU A 209 -7.96 60.01 -17.59
N ALA A 210 -7.00 59.99 -16.65
CA ALA A 210 -6.86 60.99 -15.60
C ALA A 210 -6.26 62.31 -16.11
N THR A 211 -5.40 62.25 -17.14
CA THR A 211 -4.88 63.43 -17.85
C THR A 211 -5.83 63.97 -18.90
N LEU A 212 -6.82 63.18 -19.34
CA LEU A 212 -7.99 63.73 -20.01
C LEU A 212 -8.64 64.67 -18.99
N PRO A 213 -8.78 65.96 -19.31
CA PRO A 213 -9.43 66.89 -18.40
C PRO A 213 -10.82 66.35 -18.08
N PRO A 214 -11.28 66.41 -16.80
CA PRO A 214 -12.68 66.16 -16.50
C PRO A 214 -13.53 67.02 -17.43
N PRO A 215 -14.70 66.55 -17.89
CA PRO A 215 -15.47 67.22 -18.92
C PRO A 215 -15.73 68.66 -18.53
N THR A 216 -14.87 69.56 -19.01
CA THR A 216 -15.19 70.96 -19.15
C THR A 216 -16.18 71.01 -20.31
N PRO A 217 -17.24 71.83 -20.21
CA PRO A 217 -18.34 71.81 -21.17
C PRO A 217 -17.90 72.43 -22.50
N SER A 218 -17.06 71.72 -23.25
CA SER A 218 -16.74 72.01 -24.65
C SER A 218 -15.93 70.87 -25.25
N SER A 219 -16.54 70.20 -26.24
CA SER A 219 -15.94 69.25 -27.18
C SER A 219 -15.58 67.87 -26.62
N SER A 220 -16.02 66.73 -27.16
CA SER A 220 -16.90 66.42 -28.29
C SER A 220 -17.04 64.90 -28.32
N ILE A 221 -18.22 64.37 -28.00
CA ILE A 221 -18.82 63.15 -28.58
C ILE A 221 -20.32 63.28 -28.30
N THR A 222 -21.10 63.21 -29.37
CA THR A 222 -22.56 63.42 -29.43
C THR A 222 -23.05 64.79 -28.98
N SER A 223 -22.97 65.72 -29.94
CA SER A 223 -23.84 66.90 -30.02
C SER A 223 -25.30 66.49 -29.89
N ILE A 224 -25.81 66.49 -28.66
CA ILE A 224 -27.21 66.82 -28.39
C ILE A 224 -27.14 68.21 -27.78
N LYS A 225 -27.60 69.22 -28.51
CA LYS A 225 -27.70 70.57 -27.97
C LYS A 225 -28.63 70.51 -26.74
N PRO A 226 -28.39 71.27 -25.66
CA PRO A 226 -29.34 71.35 -24.54
C PRO A 226 -30.70 71.95 -24.96
N SER A 227 -30.80 72.53 -26.17
CA SER A 227 -32.07 72.89 -26.80
C SER A 227 -32.91 71.69 -27.24
N ASP A 228 -32.28 70.52 -27.44
CA ASP A 228 -32.94 69.34 -28.01
C ASP A 228 -33.38 68.36 -26.91
N LEU A 229 -32.84 68.45 -25.69
CA LEU A 229 -33.42 67.78 -24.50
C LEU A 229 -34.77 68.39 -24.09
N ALA A 230 -35.01 69.66 -24.39
CA ALA A 230 -36.31 70.32 -24.19
C ALA A 230 -37.26 70.17 -25.39
N SER A 231 -36.79 69.61 -26.51
CA SER A 231 -37.61 69.33 -27.68
C SER A 231 -38.42 68.05 -27.46
N ALA A 232 -39.67 68.04 -27.93
CA ALA A 232 -40.56 66.88 -27.85
C ALA A 232 -39.93 65.59 -28.43
N ALA A 233 -39.02 65.72 -29.41
CA ALA A 233 -38.32 64.60 -30.02
C ALA A 233 -37.20 64.01 -29.13
N GLY A 234 -36.47 64.85 -28.37
CA GLY A 234 -35.46 64.39 -27.42
C GLY A 234 -36.07 63.71 -26.20
N LEU A 235 -37.18 64.27 -25.68
CA LEU A 235 -38.00 63.63 -24.64
C LEU A 235 -38.60 62.31 -25.13
N ALA A 236 -39.09 62.24 -26.38
CA ALA A 236 -39.59 60.99 -26.94
C ALA A 236 -38.50 59.91 -27.06
N SER A 237 -37.28 60.27 -27.46
CA SER A 237 -36.15 59.32 -27.50
C SER A 237 -35.71 58.86 -26.11
N LEU A 238 -35.79 59.72 -25.09
CA LEU A 238 -35.47 59.37 -23.72
C LEU A 238 -36.52 58.43 -23.12
N VAL A 239 -37.80 58.70 -23.36
CA VAL A 239 -38.92 57.85 -22.95
C VAL A 239 -38.85 56.48 -23.64
N GLU A 240 -38.43 56.42 -24.91
CA GLU A 240 -38.25 55.15 -25.60
C GLU A 240 -37.11 54.32 -25.00
N LYS A 241 -35.97 54.95 -24.70
CA LYS A 241 -34.87 54.28 -23.98
C LYS A 241 -35.28 53.86 -22.57
N GLU A 242 -36.10 54.64 -21.88
CA GLU A 242 -36.65 54.27 -20.57
C GLU A 242 -37.54 53.02 -20.69
N ARG A 243 -38.39 52.94 -21.73
CA ARG A 243 -39.18 51.72 -22.02
C ARG A 243 -38.29 50.53 -22.33
N GLU A 244 -37.25 50.70 -23.14
CA GLU A 244 -36.29 49.64 -23.44
C GLU A 244 -35.60 49.13 -22.16
N LEU A 245 -35.23 50.03 -21.24
CA LEU A 245 -34.65 49.67 -19.96
C LEU A 245 -35.63 48.96 -19.03
N VAL A 246 -36.91 49.34 -19.03
CA VAL A 246 -37.95 48.64 -18.27
C VAL A 246 -38.14 47.22 -18.82
N VAL A 247 -38.23 47.05 -20.13
CA VAL A 247 -38.34 45.73 -20.77
C VAL A 247 -37.10 44.87 -20.46
N LEU A 248 -35.90 45.47 -20.48
CA LEU A 248 -34.67 44.75 -20.17
C LEU A 248 -34.62 44.35 -18.69
N ARG A 249 -35.10 45.20 -17.79
CA ARG A 249 -35.22 44.89 -16.36
C ARG A 249 -36.18 43.74 -16.12
N GLU A 250 -37.38 43.77 -16.71
CA GLU A 250 -38.34 42.66 -16.61
C GLU A 250 -37.75 41.35 -17.15
N ARG A 251 -36.93 41.42 -18.21
CA ARG A 251 -36.26 40.25 -18.76
C ARG A 251 -35.17 39.72 -17.83
N VAL A 252 -34.40 40.60 -17.20
CA VAL A 252 -33.38 40.20 -16.21
C VAL A 252 -34.06 39.59 -14.98
N GLU A 253 -35.13 40.18 -14.48
CA GLU A 253 -35.89 39.66 -13.34
C GLU A 253 -36.44 38.26 -13.64
N LYS A 254 -37.05 38.04 -14.81
CA LYS A 254 -37.48 36.69 -15.24
C LYS A 254 -36.32 35.70 -15.33
N LEU A 255 -35.17 36.11 -15.86
CA LEU A 255 -33.99 35.26 -15.94
C LEU A 255 -33.40 34.96 -14.55
N GLU A 256 -33.44 35.91 -13.63
CA GLU A 256 -33.01 35.72 -12.25
C GLU A 256 -33.95 34.77 -11.49
N GLU A 257 -35.26 34.85 -11.73
CA GLU A 257 -36.24 33.89 -11.23
C GLU A 257 -36.00 32.48 -11.80
N GLU A 258 -35.75 32.36 -13.11
CA GLU A 258 -35.41 31.09 -13.75
C GLU A 258 -34.11 30.50 -13.18
N VAL A 259 -33.07 31.33 -12.99
CA VAL A 259 -31.79 30.89 -12.41
C VAL A 259 -31.93 30.53 -10.93
N ALA A 260 -32.78 31.23 -10.18
CA ALA A 260 -33.03 30.95 -8.77
C ALA A 260 -33.61 29.53 -8.57
N GLN A 261 -34.40 29.03 -9.50
CA GLN A 261 -34.92 27.64 -9.48
C GLN A 261 -33.79 26.59 -9.54
N PHE A 262 -32.66 26.94 -10.14
CA PHE A 262 -31.49 26.07 -10.27
C PHE A 262 -30.38 26.37 -9.24
N ARG A 263 -30.61 27.24 -8.25
CA ARG A 263 -29.60 27.64 -7.25
C ARG A 263 -29.07 26.46 -6.42
N HIS A 264 -29.85 25.40 -6.30
CA HIS A 264 -29.46 24.19 -5.57
C HIS A 264 -28.64 23.21 -6.40
N LEU A 265 -28.45 23.48 -7.69
CA LEU A 265 -27.64 22.66 -8.58
C LEU A 265 -26.17 23.12 -8.53
N PRO A 266 -25.20 22.19 -8.44
CA PRO A 266 -23.78 22.50 -8.54
C PRO A 266 -23.42 23.22 -9.85
N THR A 267 -22.43 24.12 -9.79
CA THR A 267 -21.91 24.84 -10.96
C THR A 267 -21.20 23.94 -11.98
N ASP A 268 -20.81 22.74 -11.57
CA ASP A 268 -20.28 21.68 -12.44
C ASP A 268 -21.40 20.87 -13.09
N LYS A 269 -21.38 20.81 -14.43
CA LYS A 269 -22.38 20.13 -15.27
C LYS A 269 -22.50 18.64 -14.95
N GLU A 270 -21.41 17.96 -14.59
CA GLU A 270 -21.44 16.53 -14.26
C GLU A 270 -22.06 16.29 -12.88
N ALA A 271 -21.72 17.14 -11.91
CA ALA A 271 -22.30 17.10 -10.57
C ALA A 271 -23.82 17.42 -10.58
N ALA A 272 -24.23 18.44 -11.34
CA ALA A 272 -25.64 18.78 -11.55
C ALA A 272 -26.46 17.61 -12.13
N ARG A 273 -25.92 16.92 -13.15
CA ARG A 273 -26.57 15.72 -13.72
C ARG A 273 -26.71 14.60 -12.71
N LYS A 274 -25.73 14.42 -11.83
CA LYS A 274 -25.77 13.40 -10.77
C LYS A 274 -26.88 13.69 -9.75
N GLU A 275 -27.02 14.95 -9.35
CA GLU A 275 -28.08 15.37 -8.43
C GLU A 275 -29.48 15.28 -9.03
N VAL A 276 -29.65 15.66 -10.30
CA VAL A 276 -30.93 15.50 -11.01
C VAL A 276 -31.33 14.03 -11.07
N ARG A 277 -30.42 13.13 -11.49
CA ARG A 277 -30.69 11.69 -11.52
C ARG A 277 -31.06 11.13 -10.15
N LYS A 278 -30.42 11.61 -9.09
CA LYS A 278 -30.75 11.21 -7.72
C LYS A 278 -32.20 11.59 -7.37
N ARG A 279 -32.61 12.81 -7.69
CA ARG A 279 -33.98 13.30 -7.44
C ARG A 279 -35.03 12.63 -8.33
N GLU A 280 -34.68 12.27 -9.56
CA GLU A 280 -35.55 11.46 -10.44
C GLU A 280 -35.83 10.08 -9.84
N VAL A 281 -34.79 9.40 -9.32
CA VAL A 281 -34.94 8.11 -8.65
C VAL A 281 -35.82 8.22 -7.40
N GLU A 282 -35.65 9.27 -6.60
CA GLU A 282 -36.49 9.54 -5.42
C GLU A 282 -37.95 9.78 -5.82
N LEU A 283 -38.21 10.57 -6.89
CA LEU A 283 -39.56 10.80 -7.41
C LEU A 283 -40.22 9.54 -7.94
N ASP A 284 -39.49 8.69 -8.66
CA ASP A 284 -40.01 7.42 -9.15
C ASP A 284 -40.31 6.45 -7.99
N GLY A 285 -39.50 6.48 -6.93
CA GLY A 285 -39.80 5.77 -5.68
C GLY A 285 -41.11 6.23 -5.06
N LEU A 286 -41.31 7.54 -4.94
CA LEU A 286 -42.56 8.12 -4.41
C LEU A 286 -43.77 7.84 -5.31
N ARG A 287 -43.60 7.85 -6.64
CA ARG A 287 -44.67 7.50 -7.59
C ARG A 287 -45.09 6.04 -7.44
N ARG A 288 -44.14 5.10 -7.37
CA ARG A 288 -44.45 3.68 -7.11
C ARG A 288 -45.15 3.49 -5.77
N ALA A 289 -44.72 4.20 -4.73
CA ALA A 289 -45.36 4.14 -3.42
C ALA A 289 -46.80 4.68 -3.46
N ARG A 290 -47.01 5.83 -4.14
CA ARG A 290 -48.35 6.38 -4.37
C ARG A 290 -49.23 5.40 -5.15
N ASP A 291 -48.70 4.84 -6.23
CA ASP A 291 -49.47 3.96 -7.12
C ASP A 291 -49.85 2.66 -6.40
N GLY A 292 -48.94 2.07 -5.61
CA GLY A 292 -49.26 0.92 -4.75
C GLY A 292 -50.28 1.24 -3.65
N LEU A 293 -50.24 2.45 -3.06
CA LEU A 293 -51.28 2.90 -2.12
C LEU A 293 -52.63 3.13 -2.83
N PHE A 294 -52.62 3.57 -4.08
CA PHE A 294 -53.83 3.77 -4.89
C PHE A 294 -54.45 2.43 -5.32
N GLU A 295 -53.64 1.47 -5.76
CA GLU A 295 -54.09 0.10 -6.08
C GLU A 295 -54.72 -0.57 -4.86
N GLY A 296 -54.08 -0.46 -3.69
CA GLY A 296 -54.65 -0.98 -2.43
C GLY A 296 -55.94 -0.29 -1.96
N LEU A 297 -56.25 0.91 -2.48
CA LEU A 297 -57.52 1.61 -2.22
C LEU A 297 -58.61 1.25 -3.23
N MET A 298 -58.24 0.80 -4.43
CA MET A 298 -59.14 0.39 -5.52
C MET A 298 -59.55 -1.09 -5.44
N GLU A 299 -58.82 -1.93 -4.71
CA GLU A 299 -59.11 -3.37 -4.49
C GLU A 299 -60.09 -3.65 -3.31
N LYS A 300 -60.84 -2.65 -2.84
CA LYS A 300 -61.95 -2.78 -1.89
C LYS A 300 -63.25 -2.28 -2.49
#